data_AF-F8E1U2-F1
#
_entry.id   AF-F8E1U2-F1
#
_cell.length_a   1.000
_cell.length_b   1.000
_cell.length_c   1.000
_cell.angle_alpha   90.00
_cell.angle_beta   90.00
_cell.angle_gamma   90.00
#
_symmetry.space_group_name_H-M   'P 1'
#
loop_
_entity.id
_entity.type
_entity.pdbx_description
1 polymer ?
#
loop_
_entity_poly.entity_id
_entity_poly.type
_entity_poly.pdbx_seq_one_letter_code
_entity_poly.pdbx_strand_id
1 'polypeptide(L)' 'MMVELGDVVRGRRRELNLTQEELADLAQVAERTIRAIESGKRTVRLDKAVQVLGAIGLELTVQVHVPEAIR' A
#
# COMPACT_ATOMS: atom_id res chain seq x y z
N MET A 1 10.53 -10.06 11.97
CA MET A 1 9.18 -9.66 11.54
C MET A 1 9.32 -8.85 10.28
N MET A 2 8.87 -9.39 9.14
CA MET A 2 8.81 -8.63 7.88
C MET A 2 7.46 -7.90 7.89
N VAL A 3 7.47 -6.58 7.75
CA VAL A 3 6.24 -5.79 7.69
C VAL A 3 5.79 -5.80 6.23
N GLU A 4 4.60 -6.33 5.98
CA GLU A 4 4.01 -6.37 4.65
C GLU A 4 3.40 -5.01 4.28
N LEU A 5 3.42 -4.66 2.99
CA LEU A 5 2.83 -3.41 2.48
C LEU A 5 1.38 -3.21 2.96
N GLY A 6 0.59 -4.28 2.96
CA GLY A 6 -0.82 -4.24 3.39
C GLY A 6 -1.01 -3.80 4.84
N ASP A 7 -0.08 -4.16 5.73
CA ASP A 7 -0.13 -3.78 7.13
C ASP A 7 0.24 -2.30 7.32
N VAL A 8 1.22 -1.80 6.56
CA VAL A 8 1.57 -0.37 6.55
C VAL A 8 0.38 0.48 6.10
N VAL A 9 -0.26 0.09 5.00
CA VAL A 9 -1.43 0.80 4.44
C VAL A 9 -2.60 0.78 5.43
N ARG A 10 -2.92 -0.39 6.00
CA ARG A 10 -4.00 -0.53 6.99
C ARG A 10 -3.71 0.31 8.24
N GLY A 11 -2.49 0.27 8.75
CA GLY A 11 -2.06 1.04 9.92
C GLY A 11 -2.26 2.53 9.68
N ARG A 12 -1.68 3.05 8.59
CA ARG A 12 -1.77 4.46 8.23
C ARG A 12 -3.21 4.92 7.99
N ARG A 13 -4.03 4.12 7.31
CA ARG A 13 -5.46 4.43 7.12
C ARG A 13 -6.19 4.60 8.45
N ARG A 14 -5.93 3.71 9.42
CA ARG A 14 -6.54 3.76 10.75
C ARG A 14 -6.07 4.96 11.56
N GLU A 15 -4.80 5.35 11.47
CA GLU A 15 -4.29 6.60 12.09
C GLU A 15 -5.02 7.84 11.58
N LEU A 16 -5.43 7.84 10.31
CA LEU A 16 -6.19 8.91 9.68
C LEU A 16 -7.72 8.80 9.93
N ASN A 17 -8.17 7.80 10.68
CA ASN A 17 -9.58 7.52 10.97
C ASN A 17 -10.46 7.29 9.72
N LEU A 18 -9.88 6.72 8.66
CA LEU A 18 -10.60 6.44 7.41
C LEU A 18 -11.11 4.99 7.37
N THR A 19 -12.28 4.80 6.80
CA THR A 19 -12.79 3.50 6.32
C THR A 19 -12.10 3.10 5.01
N GLN A 20 -12.26 1.84 4.59
CA GLN A 20 -11.72 1.39 3.30
C GLN A 20 -12.38 2.09 2.11
N GLU A 21 -13.67 2.42 2.22
CA GLU A 21 -14.42 3.17 1.20
C GLU A 21 -13.91 4.61 1.09
N GLU A 22 -13.76 5.32 2.22
CA GLU A 22 -13.23 6.70 2.21
C GLU A 22 -11.81 6.77 1.64
N LEU A 23 -10.94 5.80 1.96
CA LEU A 23 -9.62 5.73 1.33
C LEU A 23 -9.73 5.46 -0.18
N ALA A 24 -10.64 4.58 -0.60
CA ALA A 24 -10.83 4.29 -2.02
C ALA A 24 -11.25 5.54 -2.78
N ASP A 25 -12.17 6.33 -2.21
CA ASP A 25 -12.64 7.59 -2.76
C ASP A 25 -11.51 8.63 -2.83
N LEU A 26 -10.73 8.80 -1.75
CA LEU A 26 -9.58 9.71 -1.73
C LEU A 26 -8.51 9.32 -2.76
N ALA A 27 -8.26 8.02 -2.93
CA ALA A 27 -7.29 7.50 -3.88
C ALA A 27 -7.83 7.39 -5.32
N GLN A 28 -9.11 7.68 -5.55
CA GLN A 28 -9.79 7.53 -6.84
C GLN A 28 -9.65 6.10 -7.42
N VAL A 29 -9.86 5.09 -6.57
CA VAL A 29 -9.83 3.67 -6.92
C VAL A 29 -11.08 2.96 -6.40
N ALA A 30 -11.34 1.74 -6.87
CA ALA A 30 -12.40 0.91 -6.28
C ALA A 30 -12.00 0.38 -4.89
N GLU A 31 -12.94 0.30 -3.94
CA GLU A 31 -12.71 -0.24 -2.57
C GLU A 31 -12.04 -1.63 -2.57
N ARG A 32 -12.40 -2.49 -3.54
CA ARG A 32 -11.76 -3.80 -3.71
C ARG A 32 -10.23 -3.73 -3.88
N THR A 33 -9.71 -2.61 -4.39
CA THR A 33 -8.26 -2.35 -4.49
C THR A 33 -7.67 -2.16 -3.09
N ILE A 34 -8.31 -1.35 -2.24
CA ILE A 34 -7.89 -1.15 -0.85
C ILE A 34 -7.93 -2.48 -0.10
N ARG A 35 -9.04 -3.20 -0.21
CA ARG A 35 -9.20 -4.52 0.40
C ARG A 35 -8.11 -5.51 -0.05
N ALA A 36 -7.81 -5.56 -1.34
CA ALA A 36 -6.77 -6.42 -1.89
C ALA A 36 -5.37 -6.08 -1.37
N ILE A 37 -5.04 -4.78 -1.26
CA ILE A 37 -3.77 -4.33 -0.69
C ILE A 37 -3.68 -4.73 0.78
N GLU A 38 -4.69 -4.39 1.58
CA GLU A 38 -4.67 -4.66 3.03
C GLU A 38 -4.73 -6.15 3.35
N SER A 39 -5.38 -6.98 2.53
CA SER A 39 -5.41 -8.43 2.72
C SER A 39 -4.12 -9.13 2.30
N GLY A 40 -3.09 -8.39 1.84
CA GLY A 40 -1.84 -8.97 1.36
C GLY A 40 -2.00 -9.77 0.07
N LYS A 41 -2.91 -9.37 -0.83
CA LYS A 41 -3.07 -10.05 -2.12
C LYS A 41 -1.72 -10.07 -2.85
N ARG A 42 -1.32 -11.25 -3.33
CA ARG A 42 -0.03 -11.50 -4.02
C ARG A 42 0.27 -10.54 -5.18
N THR A 43 -0.76 -9.99 -5.82
CA THR A 43 -0.60 -9.05 -6.93
C THR A 43 -1.54 -7.86 -6.79
N VAL A 44 -0.97 -6.68 -6.97
CA VAL A 44 -1.67 -5.40 -7.10
C VAL A 44 -0.97 -4.64 -8.24
N ARG A 45 -1.74 -3.87 -9.01
CA ARG A 45 -1.17 -2.99 -10.03
C ARG A 45 -0.36 -1.87 -9.36
N LEU A 46 0.89 -1.68 -9.78
CA LEU A 46 1.79 -0.70 -9.18
C LEU A 46 1.22 0.72 -9.22
N ASP A 47 0.62 1.14 -10.35
CA ASP A 47 -0.01 2.46 -10.47
C ASP A 47 -1.10 2.69 -9.42
N LYS A 48 -1.86 1.65 -9.09
CA LYS A 48 -2.91 1.69 -8.07
C LYS A 48 -2.34 1.68 -6.67
N ALA A 49 -1.30 0.89 -6.42
CA ALA A 49 -0.61 0.92 -5.14
C ALA A 49 -0.03 2.31 -4.85
N VAL A 50 0.63 2.94 -5.84
CA VAL A 50 1.18 4.30 -5.71
C VAL A 50 0.06 5.33 -5.48
N GLN A 51 -1.07 5.25 -6.19
CA GLN A 51 -2.22 6.13 -5.94
C GLN A 51 -2.74 6.02 -4.50
N VAL A 52 -2.89 4.79 -3.99
CA VAL A 52 -3.36 4.54 -2.63
C VAL A 52 -2.37 5.06 -1.60
N LEU A 53 -1.07 4.81 -1.78
CA LEU A 53 -0.02 5.32 -0.89
C LEU A 53 -0.04 6.85 -0.82
N GLY A 54 -0.11 7.52 -1.98
CA GLY A 54 -0.15 8.98 -2.05
C GLY A 54 -1.36 9.58 -1.32
N ALA A 55 -2.54 8.94 -1.42
CA ALA A 55 -3.76 9.41 -0.75
C ALA A 55 -3.67 9.44 0.79
N ILE A 56 -2.75 8.68 1.38
CA ILE A 56 -2.53 8.61 2.85
C ILE A 56 -1.17 9.18 3.27
N GLY A 57 -0.52 9.93 2.37
CA GLY A 57 0.76 10.59 2.62
C GLY A 57 1.94 9.63 2.73
N LEU A 58 1.87 8.47 2.06
CA LEU A 58 2.98 7.53 1.94
C LEU A 58 3.60 7.60 0.54
N GLU A 59 4.89 7.30 0.47
CA GLU A 59 5.65 7.27 -0.78
C GLU A 59 6.36 5.92 -0.94
N LEU A 60 6.36 5.38 -2.17
CA LEU A 60 7.12 4.20 -2.52
C LEU A 60 8.52 4.61 -2.98
N THR A 61 9.55 4.09 -2.31
CA THR A 61 10.96 4.35 -2.68
C THR A 61 11.68 3.08 -3.09
N VAL A 62 12.69 3.22 -3.94
CA VAL A 62 13.59 2.13 -4.35
C VAL A 62 14.89 2.29 -3.59
N GLN A 63 15.43 1.20 -3.05
CA GLN A 63 16.69 1.16 -2.32
C GLN A 63 17.64 0.18 -2.99
N VAL A 64 18.95 0.45 -2.93
CA VAL A 64 19.96 -0.50 -3.42
C VAL A 64 19.95 -1.72 -2.50
N HIS A 65 19.60 -2.86 -3.07
CA HIS A 65 19.75 -4.16 -2.43
C HIS A 65 20.86 -4.92 -3.15
N VAL A 66 21.91 -5.29 -2.42
CA VAL A 66 22.99 -6.13 -2.95
C VAL A 66 22.58 -7.60 -2.73
N PRO A 67 22.21 -8.34 -3.79
CA PRO A 67 21.86 -9.74 -3.66
C PRO A 67 23.08 -10.55 -3.23
N GLU A 68 22.86 -11.60 -2.46
CA GLU A 68 23.94 -12.48 -2.02
C GLU A 68 24.68 -13.14 -3.19
N ALA A 69 24.00 -13.32 -4.32
CA ALA A 69 24.58 -13.82 -5.57
C ALA A 69 25.52 -12.84 -6.30
N ILE A 70 25.53 -11.56 -5.92
CA ILE A 70 26.39 -10.51 -6.50
C ILE A 70 27.51 -10.11 -5.51
N ARG A 71 27.55 -10.72 -4.33
CA ARG A 71 28.62 -10.53 -3.35
C ARG A 71 29.85 -11.34 -3.75
#